data_AF-A0A953X3J8-F1
#
_entry.id   AF-A0A953X3J8-F1
#
_cell.length_a   1.000
_cell.length_b   1.000
_cell.length_c   1.000
_cell.angle_alpha   90.00
_cell.angle_beta   90.00
_cell.angle_gamma   90.00
#
_symmetry.space_group_name_H-M   'P 1'
#
loop_
_entity.id
_entity.type
_entity.pdbx_description
1 polymer ?
#
loop_
_entity_poly.entity_id
_entity_poly.type
_entity_poly.pdbx_seq_one_letter_code
_entity_poly.pdbx_strand_id
1 'polypeptide(L)'
;MTDVLKSYRFREEREADWRKLDLILTRAENSGVKALSDEDMATLPHLYRQAVSSLSVARSISLDQNVINYLEGLCTRAYFFVYGARTSIGERIAQFFREDWPAAVRGAVFSTVLAALFLFGGAALAFFLCLQDMDWFWTINGHNFFDMRNPDASVEDLRSTIYTTPGEHGQDQLSAFSSFLFNNNAQIA
;
A
#
# COMPACT_ATOMS: atom_id res chain seq x y z
N MET A 1 4.42 -2.69 57.08
CA MET A 1 3.62 -3.94 56.96
C MET A 1 2.20 -3.71 56.42
N THR A 2 1.81 -2.48 56.07
CA THR A 2 0.47 -2.11 55.61
C THR A 2 0.31 -2.07 54.08
N ASP A 3 1.40 -1.85 53.31
CA ASP A 3 1.34 -1.80 51.84
C ASP A 3 1.06 -3.15 51.17
N VAL A 4 1.58 -4.25 51.73
CA VAL A 4 1.36 -5.60 51.22
C VAL A 4 -0.13 -5.97 51.27
N LEU A 5 -0.86 -5.54 52.32
CA LEU A 5 -2.29 -5.77 52.48
C LEU A 5 -3.15 -4.97 51.50
N LYS A 6 -2.75 -3.72 51.18
CA LYS A 6 -3.45 -2.89 50.18
C LYS A 6 -3.27 -3.44 48.77
N SER A 7 -2.05 -3.82 48.41
CA SER A 7 -1.73 -4.45 47.11
C SER A 7 -2.46 -5.78 46.92
N TYR A 8 -2.47 -6.64 47.94
CA TYR A 8 -3.12 -7.94 47.89
C TYR A 8 -4.64 -7.83 47.72
N ARG A 9 -5.31 -7.01 48.54
CA ARG A 9 -6.77 -6.81 48.44
C ARG A 9 -7.18 -6.16 47.12
N PHE A 10 -6.37 -5.21 46.63
CA PHE A 10 -6.61 -4.58 45.33
C PHE A 10 -6.58 -5.60 44.19
N ARG A 11 -5.61 -6.54 44.24
CA ARG A 11 -5.51 -7.63 43.26
C ARG A 11 -6.66 -8.62 43.40
N GLU A 12 -6.96 -9.08 44.61
CA GLU A 12 -8.02 -10.07 44.87
C GLU A 12 -9.39 -9.64 44.32
N GLU A 13 -9.74 -8.35 44.47
CA GLU A 13 -11.03 -7.82 44.02
C GLU A 13 -11.14 -7.67 42.48
N ARG A 14 -10.02 -7.48 41.77
CA ARG A 14 -10.02 -7.03 40.35
C ARG A 14 -9.36 -8.00 39.38
N GLU A 15 -8.54 -8.92 39.88
CA GLU A 15 -7.81 -9.88 39.07
C GLU A 15 -8.73 -10.83 38.29
N ALA A 16 -9.91 -11.15 38.83
CA ALA A 16 -10.90 -11.96 38.12
C ALA A 16 -11.37 -11.28 36.81
N ASP A 17 -11.61 -9.97 36.85
CA ASP A 17 -12.04 -9.20 35.67
C ASP A 17 -10.89 -9.01 34.68
N TRP A 18 -9.66 -8.80 35.17
CA TRP A 18 -8.48 -8.72 34.31
C TRP A 18 -8.24 -10.03 33.55
N ARG A 19 -8.35 -11.18 34.24
CA ARG A 19 -8.20 -12.51 33.61
C ARG A 19 -9.31 -12.80 32.60
N LYS A 20 -10.55 -12.38 32.87
CA LYS A 20 -11.65 -12.50 31.89
C LYS A 20 -11.35 -11.70 30.64
N LEU A 21 -10.91 -10.44 30.78
CA LEU A 21 -10.52 -9.61 29.65
C LEU A 21 -9.38 -10.25 28.86
N ASP A 22 -8.34 -10.73 29.54
CA ASP A 22 -7.17 -11.36 28.91
C ASP A 22 -7.55 -12.63 28.12
N LEU A 23 -8.45 -13.45 28.65
CA LEU A 23 -8.97 -14.64 27.95
C LEU A 23 -9.73 -14.28 26.68
N ILE A 24 -10.60 -13.26 26.75
CA ILE A 24 -11.38 -12.78 25.60
C ILE A 24 -10.42 -12.24 24.51
N LEU A 25 -9.45 -11.41 24.90
CA LEU A 25 -8.46 -10.86 23.97
C LEU A 25 -7.60 -11.95 23.34
N THR A 26 -7.13 -12.92 24.13
CA THR A 26 -6.31 -14.03 23.61
C THR A 26 -7.09 -14.89 22.61
N ARG A 27 -8.39 -15.11 22.84
CA ARG A 27 -9.25 -15.80 21.86
C ARG A 27 -9.42 -14.97 20.58
N ALA A 28 -9.65 -13.67 20.72
CA ALA A 28 -9.82 -12.75 19.60
C ALA A 28 -8.54 -12.61 18.74
N GLU A 29 -7.36 -12.63 19.36
CA GLU A 29 -6.07 -12.59 18.68
C GLU A 29 -5.77 -13.89 17.92
N ASN A 30 -6.06 -15.05 18.52
CA ASN A 30 -5.76 -16.35 17.93
C ASN A 30 -6.75 -16.78 16.84
N SER A 31 -8.03 -16.44 16.97
CA SER A 31 -9.10 -16.94 16.10
C SER A 31 -9.87 -15.83 15.37
N GLY A 32 -9.48 -14.59 15.57
CA GLY A 32 -10.14 -13.41 15.01
C GLY A 32 -11.40 -13.02 15.77
N VAL A 33 -11.87 -11.78 15.54
CA VAL A 33 -13.06 -11.19 16.20
C VAL A 33 -14.33 -12.01 15.95
N LYS A 34 -14.41 -12.73 14.82
CA LYS A 34 -15.55 -13.60 14.46
C LYS A 34 -15.71 -14.83 15.37
N ALA A 35 -14.69 -15.18 16.15
CA ALA A 35 -14.74 -16.29 17.09
C ALA A 35 -15.22 -15.88 18.49
N LEU A 36 -15.49 -14.59 18.71
CA LEU A 36 -16.07 -14.10 19.96
C LEU A 36 -17.59 -14.32 19.98
N SER A 37 -18.13 -14.67 21.14
CA SER A 37 -19.58 -14.69 21.33
C SER A 37 -20.13 -13.26 21.36
N ASP A 38 -21.42 -13.10 21.06
CA ASP A 38 -22.10 -11.80 21.18
C ASP A 38 -22.02 -11.26 22.61
N GLU A 39 -22.04 -12.14 23.61
CA GLU A 39 -21.91 -11.80 25.02
C GLU A 39 -20.50 -11.27 25.36
N ASP A 40 -19.44 -11.91 24.85
CA ASP A 40 -18.06 -11.46 25.00
C ASP A 40 -17.87 -10.08 24.33
N MET A 41 -18.46 -9.86 23.15
CA MET A 41 -18.41 -8.58 22.45
C MET A 41 -19.15 -7.46 23.22
N ALA A 42 -20.29 -7.77 23.85
CA ALA A 42 -21.05 -6.81 24.62
C ALA A 42 -20.36 -6.43 25.94
N THR A 43 -19.65 -7.36 26.58
CA THR A 43 -18.93 -7.11 27.85
C THR A 43 -17.57 -6.46 27.66
N LEU A 44 -16.94 -6.56 26.48
CA LEU A 44 -15.60 -6.03 26.21
C LEU A 44 -15.41 -4.54 26.59
N PRO A 45 -16.29 -3.59 26.23
CA PRO A 45 -16.11 -2.18 26.57
C PRO A 45 -16.17 -1.92 28.08
N HIS A 46 -16.98 -2.70 28.81
CA HIS A 46 -17.09 -2.61 30.26
C HIS A 46 -15.80 -3.09 30.93
N LEU A 47 -15.34 -4.30 30.57
CA LEU A 47 -14.10 -4.88 31.09
C LEU A 47 -12.88 -4.00 30.78
N TYR A 48 -12.82 -3.40 29.59
CA TYR A 48 -11.78 -2.44 29.23
C TYR A 48 -11.76 -1.22 30.17
N ARG A 49 -12.92 -0.59 30.43
CA ARG A 49 -13.01 0.57 31.35
C ARG A 49 -12.59 0.19 32.77
N GLN A 50 -12.95 -1.01 33.23
CA GLN A 50 -12.50 -1.52 34.54
C GLN A 50 -10.99 -1.71 34.60
N ALA A 51 -10.37 -2.25 33.53
CA ALA A 51 -8.91 -2.41 33.45
C ALA A 51 -8.19 -1.06 33.44
N VAL A 52 -8.68 -0.07 32.68
CA VAL A 52 -8.11 1.29 32.66
C VAL A 52 -8.25 1.97 34.02
N SER A 53 -9.40 1.82 34.69
CA SER A 53 -9.58 2.31 36.07
C SER A 53 -8.60 1.65 37.03
N SER A 54 -8.40 0.35 36.92
CA SER A 54 -7.44 -0.41 37.71
C SER A 54 -6.01 0.06 37.48
N LEU A 55 -5.63 0.33 36.23
CA LEU A 55 -4.32 0.88 35.87
C LEU A 55 -4.11 2.27 36.48
N SER A 56 -5.13 3.14 36.40
CA SER A 56 -5.07 4.47 37.01
C SER A 56 -4.89 4.41 38.52
N VAL A 57 -5.62 3.50 39.20
CA VAL A 57 -5.47 3.30 40.65
C VAL A 57 -4.08 2.76 40.97
N ALA A 58 -3.61 1.72 40.26
CA ALA A 58 -2.29 1.11 40.46
C ALA A 58 -1.14 2.12 40.33
N ARG A 59 -1.23 3.04 39.36
CA ARG A 59 -0.28 4.15 39.20
C ARG A 59 -0.37 5.18 40.32
N SER A 60 -1.58 5.50 40.79
CA SER A 60 -1.79 6.53 41.84
C SER A 60 -1.31 6.10 43.22
N ILE A 61 -1.38 4.81 43.54
CA ILE A 61 -0.95 4.25 44.83
C ILE A 61 0.46 3.65 44.77
N SER A 62 1.19 3.84 43.66
CA SER A 62 2.53 3.29 43.42
C SER A 62 2.63 1.78 43.72
N LEU A 63 1.72 0.99 43.13
CA LEU A 63 1.75 -0.47 43.24
C LEU A 63 2.97 -1.08 42.52
N ASP A 64 3.20 -2.39 42.68
CA ASP A 64 4.31 -3.13 42.04
C ASP A 64 4.37 -2.87 40.52
N GLN A 65 5.58 -2.60 40.01
CA GLN A 65 5.86 -2.33 38.61
C GLN A 65 5.39 -3.46 37.69
N ASN A 66 5.42 -4.72 38.15
CA ASN A 66 4.93 -5.85 37.37
C ASN A 66 3.43 -5.75 37.07
N VAL A 67 2.64 -5.30 38.04
CA VAL A 67 1.18 -5.14 37.90
C VAL A 67 0.87 -3.99 36.94
N ILE A 68 1.63 -2.89 37.05
CA ILE A 68 1.49 -1.75 36.14
C ILE A 68 1.76 -2.17 34.70
N ASN A 69 2.89 -2.84 34.45
CA ASN A 69 3.25 -3.31 33.10
C ASN A 69 2.22 -4.30 32.53
N TYR A 70 1.71 -5.22 33.36
CA TYR A 70 0.65 -6.14 32.96
C TYR A 70 -0.62 -5.41 32.54
N LEU A 71 -1.09 -4.45 33.35
CA LEU A 71 -2.30 -3.69 33.08
C LEU A 71 -2.15 -2.76 31.87
N GLU A 72 -0.98 -2.17 31.66
CA GLU A 72 -0.67 -1.38 30.46
C GLU A 72 -0.74 -2.23 29.19
N GLY A 73 -0.11 -3.41 29.19
CA GLY A 73 -0.19 -4.35 28.07
C GLY A 73 -1.62 -4.79 27.79
N LEU A 74 -2.37 -5.14 28.84
CA LEU A 74 -3.76 -5.54 28.73
C LEU A 74 -4.65 -4.43 28.16
N CYS A 75 -4.51 -3.19 28.63
CA CYS A 75 -5.27 -2.04 28.14
C CYS A 75 -4.91 -1.69 26.70
N THR A 76 -3.63 -1.78 26.32
CA THR A 76 -3.16 -1.51 24.95
C THR A 76 -3.76 -2.52 23.97
N ARG A 77 -3.71 -3.81 24.29
CA ARG A 77 -4.34 -4.86 23.48
C ARG A 77 -5.85 -4.63 23.36
N ALA A 78 -6.53 -4.40 24.48
CA ALA A 78 -7.97 -4.14 24.50
C ALA A 78 -8.39 -2.91 23.67
N TYR A 79 -7.58 -1.85 23.66
CA TYR A 79 -7.87 -0.63 22.89
C TYR A 79 -8.08 -0.93 21.40
N PHE A 80 -7.25 -1.79 20.80
CA PHE A 80 -7.38 -2.16 19.39
C PHE A 80 -8.67 -2.94 19.10
N PHE A 81 -9.17 -3.73 20.05
CA PHE A 81 -10.43 -4.45 19.85
C PHE A 81 -11.67 -3.60 20.10
N VAL A 82 -11.61 -2.63 21.03
CA VAL A 82 -12.73 -1.73 21.33
C VAL A 82 -12.86 -0.63 20.27
N TYR A 83 -11.74 -0.08 19.79
CA TYR A 83 -11.72 1.08 18.90
C TYR A 83 -11.11 0.83 17.52
N GLY A 84 -10.49 -0.34 17.27
CA GLY A 84 -9.88 -0.64 15.98
C GLY A 84 -10.91 -0.82 14.86
N ALA A 85 -10.49 -0.50 13.64
CA ALA A 85 -11.33 -0.62 12.45
C ALA A 85 -11.76 -2.08 12.25
N ARG A 86 -13.08 -2.32 12.23
CA ARG A 86 -13.69 -3.65 12.08
C ARG A 86 -13.57 -4.25 10.67
N THR A 87 -12.89 -3.57 9.75
CA THR A 87 -12.74 -4.02 8.36
C THR A 87 -11.52 -4.93 8.25
N SER A 88 -11.74 -6.12 7.69
CA SER A 88 -10.64 -7.04 7.38
C SER A 88 -9.72 -6.44 6.30
N ILE A 89 -8.43 -6.79 6.33
CA ILE A 89 -7.47 -6.35 5.30
C ILE A 89 -7.98 -6.74 3.90
N GLY A 90 -8.54 -7.94 3.75
CA GLY A 90 -9.09 -8.43 2.48
C GLY A 90 -10.29 -7.62 1.98
N GLU A 91 -11.19 -7.20 2.89
CA GLU A 91 -12.33 -6.36 2.55
C GLU A 91 -11.88 -4.96 2.11
N ARG A 92 -10.85 -4.40 2.76
CA ARG A 92 -10.27 -3.11 2.35
C ARG A 92 -9.56 -3.18 1.00
N ILE A 93 -8.82 -4.25 0.73
CA ILE A 93 -8.23 -4.50 -0.59
C ILE A 93 -9.34 -4.63 -1.66
N ALA A 94 -10.39 -5.40 -1.36
CA ALA A 94 -11.47 -5.61 -2.30
C ALA A 94 -12.31 -4.35 -2.55
N GLN A 95 -12.42 -3.45 -1.55
CA GLN A 95 -13.03 -2.14 -1.71
C GLN A 95 -12.16 -1.23 -2.58
N PHE A 96 -10.85 -1.21 -2.34
CA PHE A 96 -9.91 -0.43 -3.14
C PHE A 96 -10.02 -0.74 -4.63
N PHE A 97 -9.98 -2.02 -5.01
CA PHE A 97 -10.05 -2.41 -6.42
C PHE A 97 -11.44 -2.23 -7.04
N ARG A 98 -12.53 -2.30 -6.26
CA ARG A 98 -13.90 -2.19 -6.79
C ARG A 98 -14.43 -0.77 -6.86
N GLU A 99 -14.06 0.08 -5.90
CA GLU A 99 -14.65 1.41 -5.73
C GLU A 99 -13.60 2.51 -5.93
N ASP A 100 -12.56 2.51 -5.10
CA ASP A 100 -11.61 3.63 -5.02
C ASP A 100 -10.78 3.77 -6.31
N TRP A 101 -10.24 2.66 -6.81
CA TRP A 101 -9.40 2.66 -8.01
C TRP A 101 -10.17 3.07 -9.26
N PRO A 102 -11.34 2.48 -9.60
CA PRO A 102 -12.12 2.93 -10.74
C PRO A 102 -12.58 4.38 -10.60
N ALA A 103 -12.89 4.85 -9.39
CA ALA A 103 -13.25 6.26 -9.16
C ALA A 103 -12.07 7.19 -9.46
N ALA A 104 -10.87 6.85 -8.99
CA ALA A 104 -9.65 7.61 -9.28
C ALA A 104 -9.34 7.65 -10.79
N VAL A 105 -9.41 6.51 -11.47
CA VAL A 105 -9.20 6.43 -12.93
C VAL A 105 -10.22 7.29 -13.67
N ARG A 106 -11.51 7.20 -13.31
CA ARG A 106 -12.56 8.05 -13.90
C ARG A 106 -12.31 9.54 -13.67
N GLY A 107 -11.80 9.91 -12.50
CA GLY A 107 -11.40 11.29 -12.19
C GLY A 107 -10.24 11.81 -13.07
N ALA A 108 -9.36 10.91 -13.52
CA ALA A 108 -8.21 11.24 -14.38
C ALA A 108 -8.52 11.18 -15.88
N VAL A 109 -9.74 10.80 -16.30
CA VAL A 109 -10.07 10.60 -17.73
C VAL A 109 -9.77 11.85 -18.56
N PHE A 110 -10.09 13.04 -18.06
CA PHE A 110 -9.86 14.27 -18.82
C PHE A 110 -8.37 14.51 -19.10
N SER A 111 -7.51 14.37 -18.10
CA SER A 111 -6.06 14.55 -18.29
C SER A 111 -5.47 13.44 -19.17
N THR A 112 -5.94 12.20 -19.03
CA THR A 112 -5.52 11.09 -19.89
C THR A 112 -5.93 11.31 -21.34
N VAL A 113 -7.16 11.73 -21.60
CA VAL A 113 -7.65 12.02 -22.96
C VAL A 113 -6.91 13.21 -23.55
N LEU A 114 -6.66 14.26 -22.77
CA LEU A 114 -5.91 15.42 -23.22
C LEU A 114 -4.46 15.07 -23.59
N ALA A 115 -3.79 14.25 -22.75
CA ALA A 115 -2.45 13.75 -23.05
C ALA A 115 -2.44 12.87 -24.32
N ALA A 116 -3.42 11.98 -24.47
CA ALA A 116 -3.58 11.17 -25.68
C ALA A 116 -3.80 12.05 -26.91
N LEU A 117 -4.65 13.09 -26.81
CA LEU A 117 -4.92 14.02 -27.89
C LEU A 117 -3.64 14.75 -28.32
N PHE A 118 -2.83 15.25 -27.39
CA PHE A 118 -1.57 15.90 -27.75
C PHE A 118 -0.56 14.93 -28.36
N LEU A 119 -0.47 13.70 -27.84
CA LEU A 119 0.43 12.69 -28.36
C LEU A 119 0.05 12.28 -29.80
N PHE A 120 -1.19 11.83 -29.99
CA PHE A 120 -1.66 11.37 -31.30
C PHE A 120 -1.89 12.52 -32.27
N GLY A 121 -2.34 13.67 -31.77
CA GLY A 121 -2.52 14.89 -32.57
C GLY A 121 -1.19 15.43 -33.07
N GLY A 122 -0.16 15.46 -32.22
CA GLY A 122 1.20 15.83 -32.62
C GLY A 122 1.77 14.86 -33.66
N ALA A 123 1.61 13.56 -33.43
CA ALA A 123 2.04 12.53 -34.39
C ALA A 123 1.30 12.65 -35.74
N ALA A 124 -0.01 12.86 -35.73
CA ALA A 124 -0.81 13.04 -36.94
C ALA A 124 -0.42 14.33 -37.67
N LEU A 125 -0.21 15.43 -36.95
CA LEU A 125 0.23 16.70 -37.53
C LEU A 125 1.60 16.53 -38.22
N ALA A 126 2.56 15.91 -37.54
CA ALA A 126 3.87 15.62 -38.11
C ALA A 126 3.76 14.75 -39.38
N PHE A 127 2.93 13.70 -39.33
CA PHE A 127 2.70 12.82 -40.48
C PHE A 127 2.13 13.58 -41.69
N PHE A 128 1.10 14.41 -41.50
CA PHE A 128 0.51 15.17 -42.59
C PHE A 128 1.43 16.25 -43.15
N LEU A 129 2.24 16.90 -42.30
CA LEU A 129 3.25 17.86 -42.75
C LEU A 129 4.31 17.19 -43.61
N CYS A 130 4.84 16.03 -43.20
CA CYS A 130 5.82 15.28 -43.99
C CYS A 130 5.26 14.74 -45.31
N LEU A 131 3.95 14.48 -45.42
CA LEU A 131 3.31 14.10 -46.69
C LEU A 131 3.27 15.26 -47.69
N GLN A 132 3.23 16.50 -47.23
CA GLN A 132 3.22 17.68 -48.09
C GLN A 132 4.64 18.08 -48.50
N ASP A 133 5.56 18.09 -47.53
CA ASP A 133 6.97 18.41 -47.74
C ASP A 133 7.82 17.63 -46.74
N MET A 134 8.76 16.84 -47.25
CA MET A 134 9.61 15.97 -46.45
C MET A 134 10.62 16.76 -45.59
N ASP A 135 10.90 18.03 -45.92
CA ASP A 135 11.79 18.90 -45.13
C ASP A 135 11.28 19.12 -43.70
N TRP A 136 9.98 18.97 -43.46
CA TRP A 136 9.40 19.00 -42.11
C TRP A 136 9.98 17.93 -41.18
N PHE A 137 10.44 16.78 -41.72
CA PHE A 137 11.09 15.74 -40.93
C PHE A 137 12.31 16.28 -40.18
N TRP A 138 13.16 17.05 -40.87
CA TRP A 138 14.39 17.60 -40.33
C TRP A 138 14.14 18.72 -39.31
N THR A 139 13.05 19.47 -39.48
CA THR A 139 12.62 20.49 -38.51
C THR A 139 12.15 19.86 -37.20
N ILE A 140 11.47 18.72 -37.26
CA ILE A 140 10.89 18.05 -36.09
C ILE A 140 11.91 17.17 -35.35
N ASN A 141 12.70 16.37 -36.07
CA ASN A 141 13.68 15.45 -35.47
C ASN A 141 15.08 16.09 -35.28
N GLY A 142 15.29 17.27 -35.84
CA GLY A 142 16.62 17.88 -35.93
C GLY A 142 17.52 17.17 -36.92
N HIS A 143 18.68 17.76 -37.19
CA HIS A 143 19.70 17.12 -38.02
C HIS A 143 20.56 16.18 -37.18
N ASN A 144 20.09 14.94 -37.02
CA ASN A 144 20.90 13.86 -36.47
C ASN A 144 21.48 13.01 -37.61
N PHE A 145 22.71 13.33 -38.01
CA PHE A 145 23.41 12.63 -39.10
C PHE A 145 23.75 11.17 -38.79
N PHE A 146 23.60 10.72 -37.54
CA PHE A 146 23.79 9.31 -37.15
C PHE A 146 22.49 8.50 -37.22
N ASP A 147 21.33 9.13 -37.45
CA ASP A 147 20.07 8.41 -37.59
C ASP A 147 19.93 7.88 -39.03
N MET A 148 20.03 6.56 -39.17
CA MET A 148 19.86 5.85 -40.44
C MET A 148 18.39 5.73 -40.87
N ARG A 149 17.43 6.10 -40.00
CA ARG A 149 15.99 6.08 -40.31
C ARG A 149 15.50 7.47 -40.67
N ASN A 150 15.91 7.93 -41.85
CA ASN A 150 15.57 9.25 -42.36
C ASN A 150 15.02 9.15 -43.81
N PRO A 151 14.45 10.24 -44.35
CA PRO A 151 13.85 10.22 -45.68
C PRO A 151 14.82 9.97 -46.84
N ASP A 152 16.11 10.27 -46.65
CA ASP A 152 17.15 10.11 -47.66
C ASP A 152 17.77 8.70 -47.66
N ALA A 153 17.43 7.87 -46.66
CA ALA A 153 17.97 6.53 -46.51
C ALA A 153 17.51 5.60 -47.64
N SER A 154 18.42 4.76 -48.13
CA SER A 154 18.05 3.77 -49.14
C SER A 154 17.19 2.66 -48.54
N VAL A 155 16.43 1.96 -49.38
CA VAL A 155 15.63 0.80 -48.95
C VAL A 155 16.51 -0.28 -48.31
N GLU A 156 17.74 -0.45 -48.79
CA GLU A 156 18.70 -1.42 -48.23
C GLU A 156 19.16 -0.98 -46.83
N ASP A 157 19.46 0.31 -46.65
CA ASP A 157 19.84 0.85 -45.34
C ASP A 157 18.70 0.70 -44.33
N LEU A 158 17.47 1.05 -44.71
CA LEU A 158 16.30 0.87 -43.84
C LEU A 158 16.05 -0.61 -43.53
N ARG A 159 16.23 -1.51 -44.50
CA ARG A 159 16.08 -2.96 -44.29
C ARG A 159 17.12 -3.49 -43.32
N SER A 160 18.35 -2.98 -43.37
CA SER A 160 19.40 -3.34 -42.41
C SER A 160 19.06 -2.98 -40.96
N THR A 161 18.18 -2.00 -40.74
CA THR A 161 17.71 -1.62 -39.39
C THR A 161 16.57 -2.50 -38.86
N ILE A 162 15.92 -3.27 -39.73
CA ILE A 162 14.85 -4.18 -39.34
C ILE A 162 15.51 -5.46 -38.83
N TYR A 163 15.16 -5.90 -37.62
CA TYR A 163 15.72 -7.09 -36.96
C TYR A 163 15.35 -8.40 -37.68
N THR A 164 15.91 -8.64 -38.87
CA THR A 164 15.57 -9.79 -39.71
C THR A 164 16.42 -11.04 -39.42
N THR A 165 17.55 -10.90 -38.74
CA THR A 165 18.49 -12.00 -38.48
C THR A 165 18.62 -12.23 -36.97
N PRO A 166 18.22 -13.40 -36.44
CA PRO A 166 18.46 -13.76 -35.04
C PRO A 166 19.97 -13.70 -34.73
N GLY A 167 20.36 -12.86 -33.78
CA GLY A 167 21.76 -12.71 -33.34
C GLY A 167 22.57 -11.59 -34.00
N GLU A 168 22.06 -10.89 -35.00
CA GLU A 168 22.74 -9.73 -35.59
C GLU A 168 21.95 -8.43 -35.37
N HIS A 169 22.53 -7.61 -34.49
CA HIS A 169 22.21 -6.20 -34.20
C HIS A 169 20.90 -5.94 -33.43
N GLY A 170 21.04 -5.53 -32.16
CA GLY A 170 19.99 -4.85 -31.39
C GLY A 170 19.20 -5.70 -30.39
N GLN A 171 19.24 -7.02 -30.45
CA GLN A 171 18.57 -7.88 -29.47
C GLN A 171 19.20 -7.72 -28.06
N ASP A 172 20.52 -7.58 -27.98
CA ASP A 172 21.23 -7.29 -26.74
C ASP A 172 20.95 -5.88 -26.20
N GLN A 173 20.77 -4.88 -27.07
CA GLN A 173 20.43 -3.52 -26.64
C GLN A 173 18.97 -3.39 -26.19
N LEU A 174 18.04 -4.07 -26.87
CA LEU A 174 16.65 -4.14 -26.43
C LEU A 174 16.52 -4.96 -25.14
N SER A 175 17.29 -6.03 -24.99
CA SER A 175 17.40 -6.80 -23.74
C SER A 175 17.97 -5.94 -22.61
N ALA A 176 19.05 -5.18 -22.86
CA ALA A 176 19.63 -4.26 -21.90
C ALA A 176 18.69 -3.10 -21.54
N PHE A 177 17.99 -2.52 -22.52
CA PHE A 177 16.99 -1.47 -22.31
C PHE A 177 15.78 -1.99 -21.53
N SER A 178 15.28 -3.19 -21.87
CA SER A 178 14.20 -3.84 -21.11
C SER A 178 14.64 -4.14 -19.67
N SER A 179 15.86 -4.64 -19.46
CA SER A 179 16.44 -4.84 -18.13
C SER A 179 16.58 -3.53 -17.34
N PHE A 180 16.98 -2.45 -18.00
CA PHE A 180 17.02 -1.10 -17.42
C PHE A 180 15.63 -0.62 -17.01
N LEU A 181 14.62 -0.78 -17.88
CA LEU A 181 13.24 -0.43 -17.57
C LEU A 181 12.68 -1.29 -16.43
N PHE A 182 12.96 -2.59 -16.40
CA PHE A 182 12.53 -3.47 -15.31
C PHE A 182 13.21 -3.09 -13.98
N ASN A 183 14.52 -2.84 -13.99
CA ASN A 183 15.25 -2.45 -12.78
C ASN A 183 14.75 -1.11 -12.22
N ASN A 184 14.58 -0.10 -13.08
CA ASN A 184 14.18 1.24 -12.64
C ASN A 184 12.69 1.36 -12.32
N ASN A 185 11.80 0.63 -13.02
CA ASN A 185 10.36 0.73 -12.80
C ASN A 185 9.82 -0.28 -11.77
N ALA A 186 10.50 -1.41 -11.51
CA ALA A 186 10.00 -2.40 -10.56
C ALA A 186 10.30 -2.10 -9.08
N GLN A 187 11.17 -1.14 -8.77
CA GLN A 187 11.60 -0.81 -7.38
C GLN A 187 11.84 -2.07 -6.50
N ILE A 188 12.52 -3.08 -7.04
CA ILE A 188 13.00 -4.18 -6.20
C ILE A 188 14.46 -3.86 -5.86
N ALA A 189 14.67 -3.44 -4.61
CA ALA A 189 15.99 -3.35 -3.98
C ALA A 189 16.50 -4.74 -3.62
#